data_AF-H0HM11-F1
#
_entry.id   AF-H0HM11-F1
#
_cell.length_a   1.000
_cell.length_b   1.000
_cell.length_c   1.000
_cell.angle_alpha   90.00
_cell.angle_beta   90.00
_cell.angle_gamma   90.00
#
_symmetry.space_group_name_H-M   'P 1'
#
loop_
_entity.id
_entity.type
_entity.pdbx_description
1 polymer ?
#
loop_
_entity_poly.entity_id
_entity_poly.type
_entity_poly.pdbx_seq_one_letter_code
_entity_poly.pdbx_strand_id
1 'polypeptide(L)'
;MPQVAIHAGSAPEPDQPARGSIKLFLCGDVMLGRGIDQILANPGDPRLYERYVRSAATYVELAERINGPVPRMVEDAYVWGDALAELDREAPDARIVNLETSITTSLQPVPKGINYKMHPLNIGCLAAGRIDCCVLANNHVLDWDEPGLVETLDTLRHAGIAYAGAGLDADEAAAPCVIEAASGSRALVFGFGLETSGIPLSWAAGAYKPGVNLLVDVSVRSLDQIARSVEAIKQPGDIAMASIHWGGNWGYEVAGQERALAHALIDTAGFDIVHGHSSHHPKPIEIHDGRLILYGCGDFLTDYEGITGYEDFRGDRALMYLPRLAMPEGTLISLDIVPFRLRKFRLNRAPPEDADWLAAMLERECSPFGTHVALGSDGRLAVLW
;
A
#
# COMPACT_ATOMS: atom_id res chain seq x y z
N MET A 1 -41.36 -32.98 7.19
CA MET A 1 -42.02 -31.97 8.05
C MET A 1 -41.10 -31.68 9.22
N PRO A 2 -40.95 -30.41 9.60
CA PRO A 2 -39.69 -29.87 10.10
C PRO A 2 -39.52 -30.04 11.61
N GLN A 3 -38.27 -30.15 12.06
CA GLN A 3 -37.89 -29.93 13.45
C GLN A 3 -37.01 -28.68 13.47
N VAL A 4 -37.60 -27.57 13.89
CA VAL A 4 -36.92 -26.30 14.12
C VAL A 4 -36.08 -26.45 15.38
N ALA A 5 -34.76 -26.48 15.24
CA ALA A 5 -33.84 -26.38 16.37
C ALA A 5 -33.68 -24.91 16.74
N ILE A 6 -34.12 -24.56 17.95
CA ILE A 6 -33.95 -23.24 18.55
C ILE A 6 -32.49 -23.18 19.03
N HIS A 7 -31.66 -22.38 18.36
CA HIS A 7 -30.32 -22.07 18.88
C HIS A 7 -30.47 -21.16 20.09
N ALA A 8 -30.09 -21.67 21.27
CA ALA A 8 -29.85 -20.86 22.45
C ALA A 8 -28.70 -19.90 22.15
N GLY A 9 -29.00 -18.59 22.18
CA GLY A 9 -27.99 -17.54 22.04
C GLY A 9 -26.97 -17.66 23.15
N SER A 10 -25.70 -17.72 22.77
CA SER A 10 -24.58 -17.48 23.67
C SER A 10 -24.65 -16.05 24.17
N ALA A 11 -24.56 -15.87 25.49
CA ALA A 11 -24.44 -14.56 26.12
C ALA A 11 -23.24 -13.80 25.54
N PRO A 12 -23.32 -12.46 25.40
CA PRO A 12 -22.17 -11.67 24.99
C PRO A 12 -21.06 -11.83 26.02
N GLU A 13 -19.84 -12.12 25.54
CA GLU A 13 -18.64 -12.05 26.37
C GLU A 13 -18.52 -10.65 26.99
N PRO A 14 -18.00 -10.55 28.22
CA PRO A 14 -17.83 -9.26 28.87
C PRO A 14 -16.90 -8.36 28.05
N ASP A 15 -17.41 -7.15 27.77
CA ASP A 15 -16.74 -6.00 27.15
C ASP A 15 -15.25 -5.98 27.52
N GLN A 16 -14.38 -6.39 26.60
CA GLN A 16 -12.97 -6.06 26.71
C GLN A 16 -12.89 -4.53 26.68
N PRO A 17 -12.15 -3.87 27.59
CA PRO A 17 -12.03 -2.42 27.53
C PRO A 17 -11.49 -2.05 26.15
N ALA A 18 -12.28 -1.31 25.36
CA ALA A 18 -11.86 -0.81 24.07
C ALA A 18 -10.48 -0.18 24.23
N ARG A 19 -9.47 -0.68 23.52
CA ARG A 19 -8.15 -0.05 23.52
C ARG A 19 -8.36 1.41 23.11
N GLY A 20 -7.88 2.35 23.92
CA GLY A 20 -7.93 3.79 23.60
C GLY A 20 -7.10 4.20 22.39
N SER A 21 -6.55 3.25 21.63
CA SER A 21 -5.80 3.49 20.41
C SER A 21 -5.85 2.28 19.47
N ILE A 22 -5.73 2.53 18.18
CA ILE A 22 -5.48 1.53 17.13
C ILE A 22 -4.07 1.70 16.57
N LYS A 23 -3.37 0.61 16.26
CA LYS A 23 -2.07 0.60 15.58
C LYS A 23 -2.22 -0.04 14.20
N LEU A 24 -1.77 0.64 13.16
CA LEU A 24 -1.80 0.11 11.80
C LEU A 24 -0.39 -0.25 11.32
N PHE A 25 -0.30 -1.14 10.34
CA PHE A 25 0.87 -1.30 9.49
C PHE A 25 0.55 -0.73 8.11
N LEU A 26 1.36 0.25 7.70
CA LEU A 26 1.38 0.83 6.37
C LEU A 26 2.79 0.71 5.78
N CYS A 27 2.89 0.68 4.46
CA CYS A 27 4.16 0.68 3.76
C CYS A 27 4.03 1.34 2.38
N GLY A 28 5.16 1.39 1.68
CA GLY A 28 5.22 1.70 0.26
C GLY A 28 4.60 0.65 -0.65
N ASP A 29 4.83 0.81 -1.94
CA ASP A 29 4.30 -0.02 -3.01
C ASP A 29 4.81 -1.46 -2.89
N VAL A 30 3.89 -2.42 -2.98
CA VAL A 30 4.19 -3.86 -3.02
C VAL A 30 4.06 -4.32 -4.47
N MET A 31 5.20 -4.43 -5.14
CA MET A 31 5.34 -4.85 -6.53
C MET A 31 5.99 -6.24 -6.58
N LEU A 32 5.16 -7.29 -6.55
CA LEU A 32 5.63 -8.68 -6.57
C LEU A 32 5.83 -9.26 -7.97
N GLY A 33 5.54 -8.48 -9.01
CA GLY A 33 5.67 -8.92 -10.39
C GLY A 33 7.11 -8.95 -10.90
N ARG A 34 7.27 -9.31 -12.19
CA ARG A 34 8.56 -9.30 -12.89
C ARG A 34 9.65 -10.08 -12.13
N GLY A 35 10.75 -9.45 -11.72
CA GLY A 35 11.89 -10.12 -11.11
C GLY A 35 11.55 -10.90 -9.85
N ILE A 36 10.64 -10.39 -9.01
CA ILE A 36 10.20 -11.10 -7.79
C ILE A 36 9.42 -12.36 -8.16
N ASP A 37 8.41 -12.25 -9.02
CA ASP A 37 7.63 -13.40 -9.48
C ASP A 37 8.52 -14.53 -10.04
N GLN A 38 9.61 -14.19 -10.73
CA GLN A 38 10.55 -15.16 -11.31
C GLN A 38 11.36 -15.95 -10.28
N ILE A 39 11.42 -15.53 -9.02
CA ILE A 39 12.12 -16.28 -7.96
C ILE A 39 11.16 -17.10 -7.09
N LEU A 40 9.85 -16.87 -7.18
CA LEU A 40 8.82 -17.58 -6.40
C LEU A 40 8.59 -19.00 -6.91
N ALA A 41 7.76 -19.77 -6.20
CA ALA A 41 7.51 -21.17 -6.48
C ALA A 41 6.77 -21.43 -7.80
N ASN A 42 5.96 -20.48 -8.28
CA ASN A 42 5.18 -20.63 -9.51
C ASN A 42 5.40 -19.42 -10.43
N PRO A 43 6.60 -19.24 -11.00
CA PRO A 43 6.87 -18.07 -11.83
C PRO A 43 5.98 -18.08 -13.10
N GLY A 44 5.44 -16.93 -13.45
CA GLY A 44 4.71 -16.73 -14.70
C GLY A 44 5.64 -16.68 -15.92
N ASP A 45 5.06 -16.53 -17.12
CA ASP A 45 5.82 -16.28 -18.35
C ASP A 45 6.71 -15.04 -18.17
N PRO A 46 8.05 -15.16 -18.28
CA PRO A 46 8.95 -14.04 -18.07
C PRO A 46 8.86 -12.98 -19.15
N ARG A 47 8.14 -13.19 -20.25
CA ARG A 47 8.10 -12.24 -21.36
C ARG A 47 7.62 -10.86 -20.92
N LEU A 48 8.43 -9.85 -21.24
CA LEU A 48 8.11 -8.44 -21.04
C LEU A 48 7.90 -7.70 -22.37
N TYR A 49 7.13 -6.63 -22.30
CA TYR A 49 6.73 -5.80 -23.45
C TYR A 49 7.38 -4.42 -23.44
N GLU A 50 8.34 -4.22 -22.53
CA GLU A 50 9.09 -3.00 -22.36
C GLU A 50 10.03 -2.75 -23.55
N ARG A 51 10.45 -1.49 -23.73
CA ARG A 51 11.35 -1.11 -24.83
C ARG A 51 12.76 -1.70 -24.69
N TYR A 52 13.26 -1.81 -23.46
CA TYR A 52 14.66 -2.10 -23.16
C TYR A 52 14.89 -3.52 -22.62
N VAL A 53 13.92 -4.08 -21.90
CA VAL A 53 13.99 -5.43 -21.32
C VAL A 53 12.88 -6.30 -21.93
N ARG A 54 13.21 -7.54 -22.29
CA ARG A 54 12.27 -8.49 -22.92
C ARG A 54 11.93 -9.68 -22.03
N SER A 55 12.63 -9.83 -20.91
CA SER A 55 12.45 -10.93 -19.98
C SER A 55 12.58 -10.45 -18.54
N ALA A 56 11.64 -10.84 -17.67
CA ALA A 56 11.67 -10.59 -16.25
C ALA A 56 12.89 -11.23 -15.56
N ALA A 57 13.45 -12.30 -16.15
CA ALA A 57 14.70 -12.89 -15.68
C ALA A 57 15.87 -11.91 -15.67
N THR A 58 15.86 -10.90 -16.55
CA THR A 58 16.88 -9.85 -16.58
C THR A 58 16.90 -9.04 -15.28
N TYR A 59 15.76 -8.79 -14.63
CA TYR A 59 15.74 -8.11 -13.33
C TYR A 59 16.41 -8.95 -12.24
N VAL A 60 16.28 -10.27 -12.31
CA VAL A 60 17.00 -11.17 -11.40
C VAL A 60 18.50 -11.15 -11.67
N GLU A 61 18.92 -11.15 -12.94
CA GLU A 61 20.34 -11.02 -13.32
C GLU A 61 20.94 -9.69 -12.85
N LEU A 62 20.19 -8.58 -12.92
CA LEU A 62 20.62 -7.27 -12.41
C LEU A 62 20.83 -7.30 -10.90
N ALA A 63 19.89 -7.88 -10.15
CA ALA A 63 20.02 -8.06 -8.71
C ALA A 63 21.25 -8.94 -8.38
N GLU A 64 21.49 -10.00 -9.14
CA GLU A 64 22.62 -10.91 -8.93
C GLU A 64 23.98 -10.26 -9.18
N ARG A 65 24.07 -9.30 -10.11
CA ARG A 65 25.32 -8.58 -10.39
C ARG A 65 25.81 -7.77 -9.19
N ILE A 66 24.89 -7.21 -8.39
CA ILE A 66 25.24 -6.37 -7.25
C ILE A 66 25.22 -7.13 -5.91
N ASN A 67 24.44 -8.22 -5.81
CA ASN A 67 24.24 -8.93 -4.55
C ASN A 67 24.80 -10.36 -4.51
N GLY A 68 25.31 -10.87 -5.65
CA GLY A 68 25.60 -12.28 -5.84
C GLY A 68 24.32 -13.12 -6.01
N PRO A 69 24.43 -14.46 -6.05
CA PRO A 69 23.32 -15.35 -6.41
C PRO A 69 22.04 -15.10 -5.60
N VAL A 70 20.93 -14.93 -6.30
CA VAL A 70 19.59 -14.83 -5.73
C VAL A 70 18.99 -16.25 -5.70
N PRO A 71 18.35 -16.70 -4.62
CA PRO A 71 17.70 -18.00 -4.61
C PRO A 71 16.52 -18.04 -5.59
N ARG A 72 16.11 -19.24 -6.01
CA ARG A 72 14.97 -19.49 -6.90
C ARG A 72 14.05 -20.52 -6.24
N MET A 73 12.79 -20.55 -6.66
CA MET A 73 11.76 -21.40 -6.05
C MET A 73 11.68 -21.18 -4.53
N VAL A 74 11.75 -19.91 -4.12
CA VAL A 74 11.72 -19.55 -2.70
C VAL A 74 10.33 -19.77 -2.13
N GLU A 75 10.27 -20.00 -0.82
CA GLU A 75 9.01 -20.04 -0.08
C GLU A 75 8.34 -18.67 -0.07
N ASP A 76 7.01 -18.66 0.04
CA ASP A 76 6.17 -17.46 0.01
C ASP A 76 6.60 -16.35 0.97
N ALA A 77 7.13 -16.73 2.14
CA ALA A 77 7.57 -15.80 3.18
C ALA A 77 8.92 -15.11 2.87
N TYR A 78 9.66 -15.57 1.86
CA TYR A 78 11.05 -15.16 1.62
C TYR A 78 11.21 -13.64 1.47
N VAL A 79 10.37 -13.01 0.65
CA VAL A 79 10.52 -11.59 0.29
C VAL A 79 10.28 -10.64 1.47
N TRP A 80 9.40 -11.03 2.40
CA TRP A 80 9.12 -10.27 3.61
C TRP A 80 10.28 -10.26 4.61
N GLY A 81 11.12 -11.29 4.56
CA GLY A 81 12.34 -11.37 5.35
C GLY A 81 12.19 -10.96 6.81
N ASP A 82 12.98 -9.97 7.24
CA ASP A 82 13.00 -9.52 8.62
C ASP A 82 11.74 -8.71 9.00
N ALA A 83 10.95 -8.26 8.02
CA ALA A 83 9.72 -7.52 8.27
C ALA A 83 8.65 -8.39 8.95
N LEU A 84 8.68 -9.71 8.77
CA LEU A 84 7.75 -10.62 9.47
C LEU A 84 7.95 -10.56 10.98
N ALA A 85 9.20 -10.54 11.45
CA ALA A 85 9.52 -10.44 12.86
C ALA A 85 9.07 -9.10 13.46
N GLU A 86 9.17 -8.01 12.68
CA GLU A 86 8.67 -6.69 13.08
C GLU A 86 7.13 -6.69 13.15
N LEU A 87 6.44 -7.26 12.16
CA LEU A 87 4.98 -7.40 12.18
C LEU A 87 4.49 -8.25 13.36
N ASP A 88 5.20 -9.33 13.70
CA ASP A 88 4.90 -10.14 14.88
C ASP A 88 5.11 -9.39 16.18
N ARG A 89 6.21 -8.63 16.29
CA ARG A 89 6.53 -7.85 17.49
C ARG A 89 5.53 -6.72 17.70
N GLU A 90 5.19 -6.01 16.64
CA GLU A 90 4.37 -4.81 16.70
C GLU A 90 2.88 -5.13 16.80
N ALA A 91 2.48 -6.31 16.30
CA ALA A 91 1.11 -6.81 16.32
C ALA A 91 0.09 -5.72 15.93
N PRO A 92 0.22 -5.11 14.73
CA PRO A 92 -0.71 -4.09 14.27
C PRO A 92 -2.11 -4.70 14.17
N ASP A 93 -3.12 -3.88 14.45
CA ASP A 93 -4.53 -4.24 14.40
C ASP A 93 -5.03 -4.40 12.96
N ALA A 94 -4.38 -3.76 11.97
CA ALA A 94 -4.60 -3.96 10.54
C ALA A 94 -3.32 -3.76 9.72
N ARG A 95 -3.16 -4.54 8.65
CA ARG A 95 -2.00 -4.53 7.73
C ARG A 95 -2.46 -4.19 6.32
N ILE A 96 -2.11 -3.00 5.86
CA ILE A 96 -2.65 -2.43 4.62
C ILE A 96 -1.49 -2.07 3.68
N VAL A 97 -1.60 -2.46 2.42
CA VAL A 97 -0.58 -2.23 1.38
C VAL A 97 -1.21 -1.66 0.11
N ASN A 98 -0.46 -0.87 -0.66
CA ASN A 98 -0.80 -0.67 -2.07
C ASN A 98 -0.18 -1.83 -2.87
N LEU A 99 -1.02 -2.62 -3.53
CA LEU A 99 -0.58 -3.72 -4.37
C LEU A 99 -0.49 -3.21 -5.81
N GLU A 100 0.70 -2.82 -6.23
CA GLU A 100 0.98 -2.21 -7.53
C GLU A 100 1.41 -3.26 -8.56
N THR A 101 0.64 -4.33 -8.68
CA THR A 101 0.84 -5.38 -9.68
C THR A 101 -0.48 -6.08 -9.96
N SER A 102 -0.71 -6.50 -11.21
CA SER A 102 -1.81 -7.40 -11.52
C SER A 102 -1.46 -8.84 -11.13
N ILE A 103 -2.44 -9.55 -10.58
CA ILE A 103 -2.36 -10.98 -10.28
C ILE A 103 -3.17 -11.73 -11.33
N THR A 104 -2.49 -12.24 -12.36
CA THR A 104 -3.20 -12.75 -13.54
C THR A 104 -2.38 -13.75 -14.35
N THR A 105 -3.07 -14.66 -15.05
CA THR A 105 -2.52 -15.53 -16.09
C THR A 105 -2.70 -14.96 -17.50
N SER A 106 -3.34 -13.80 -17.65
CA SER A 106 -3.58 -13.15 -18.94
C SER A 106 -2.27 -12.91 -19.71
N LEU A 107 -2.36 -13.08 -21.03
CA LEU A 107 -1.26 -12.92 -21.98
C LEU A 107 -1.39 -11.67 -22.85
N GLN A 108 -2.45 -10.89 -22.65
CA GLN A 108 -2.74 -9.68 -23.44
C GLN A 108 -2.48 -8.43 -22.59
N PRO A 109 -1.27 -7.84 -22.65
CA PRO A 109 -0.98 -6.63 -21.91
C PRO A 109 -1.59 -5.41 -22.61
N VAL A 110 -1.93 -4.38 -21.83
CA VAL A 110 -2.18 -3.04 -22.35
C VAL A 110 -0.87 -2.47 -22.91
N PRO A 111 -0.88 -1.82 -24.09
CA PRO A 111 0.32 -1.25 -24.69
C PRO A 111 0.78 0.02 -23.95
N LYS A 112 1.63 -0.17 -22.93
CA LYS A 112 2.29 0.90 -22.16
C LYS A 112 3.77 0.60 -21.96
N GLY A 113 4.48 1.48 -21.24
CA GLY A 113 5.94 1.38 -21.07
C GLY A 113 6.39 0.18 -20.23
N ILE A 114 5.68 -0.09 -19.13
CA ILE A 114 6.01 -1.13 -18.13
C ILE A 114 4.72 -1.84 -17.73
N ASN A 115 4.76 -3.18 -17.63
CA ASN A 115 3.66 -4.00 -17.13
C ASN A 115 4.14 -4.91 -15.99
N TYR A 116 3.41 -5.01 -14.88
CA TYR A 116 3.74 -5.81 -13.69
C TYR A 116 2.77 -6.98 -13.42
N LYS A 117 3.22 -8.20 -13.69
CA LYS A 117 2.43 -9.43 -13.46
C LYS A 117 3.04 -10.27 -12.36
N MET A 118 2.20 -10.71 -11.43
CA MET A 118 2.45 -11.86 -10.58
C MET A 118 1.52 -13.01 -10.98
N HIS A 119 2.02 -14.24 -10.98
CA HIS A 119 1.19 -15.41 -11.21
C HIS A 119 0.24 -15.67 -10.01
N PRO A 120 -1.06 -15.98 -10.23
CA PRO A 120 -2.02 -16.20 -9.13
C PRO A 120 -1.63 -17.28 -8.11
N LEU A 121 -0.92 -18.33 -8.55
CA LEU A 121 -0.41 -19.37 -7.65
C LEU A 121 0.63 -18.88 -6.63
N ASN A 122 1.14 -17.65 -6.78
CA ASN A 122 2.05 -17.02 -5.81
C ASN A 122 1.31 -16.15 -4.78
N ILE A 123 -0.03 -16.20 -4.71
CA ILE A 123 -0.83 -15.44 -3.73
C ILE A 123 -0.43 -15.70 -2.27
N GLY A 124 0.17 -16.86 -2.00
CA GLY A 124 0.74 -17.20 -0.70
C GLY A 124 1.76 -16.17 -0.21
N CYS A 125 2.44 -15.45 -1.11
CA CYS A 125 3.35 -14.36 -0.76
C CYS A 125 2.63 -13.25 0.03
N LEU A 126 1.43 -12.82 -0.37
CA LEU A 126 0.66 -11.82 0.40
C LEU A 126 0.12 -12.42 1.70
N ALA A 127 -0.32 -13.68 1.67
CA ALA A 127 -0.79 -14.39 2.87
C ALA A 127 0.32 -14.56 3.93
N ALA A 128 1.58 -14.74 3.52
CA ALA A 128 2.73 -14.84 4.43
C ALA A 128 2.97 -13.54 5.20
N GLY A 129 2.71 -12.37 4.59
CA GLY A 129 2.68 -11.07 5.28
C GLY A 129 1.48 -10.89 6.21
N ARG A 130 0.49 -11.78 6.13
CA ARG A 130 -0.86 -11.67 6.72
C ARG A 130 -1.50 -10.33 6.38
N ILE A 131 -1.46 -9.94 5.11
CA ILE A 131 -2.05 -8.68 4.66
C ILE A 131 -3.57 -8.76 4.76
N ASP A 132 -4.19 -7.77 5.40
CA ASP A 132 -5.63 -7.69 5.58
C ASP A 132 -6.31 -7.01 4.39
N CYS A 133 -5.67 -5.96 3.84
CA CYS A 133 -6.20 -5.20 2.71
C CYS A 133 -5.13 -4.82 1.68
N CYS A 134 -5.42 -5.08 0.41
CA CYS A 134 -4.69 -4.56 -0.75
C CYS A 134 -5.45 -3.40 -1.39
N VAL A 135 -4.85 -2.22 -1.42
CA VAL A 135 -5.35 -1.10 -2.21
C VAL A 135 -4.88 -1.25 -3.65
N LEU A 136 -5.80 -1.11 -4.60
CA LEU A 136 -5.60 -1.43 -6.00
C LEU A 136 -5.72 -0.23 -6.94
N ALA A 137 -6.02 0.96 -6.41
CA ALA A 137 -6.22 2.18 -7.18
C ALA A 137 -4.90 2.79 -7.68
N ASN A 138 -4.14 2.04 -8.48
CA ASN A 138 -2.85 2.41 -9.01
C ASN A 138 -2.77 2.18 -10.52
N ASN A 139 -1.66 2.62 -11.10
CA ASN A 139 -1.40 2.58 -12.54
C ASN A 139 -0.97 1.19 -13.08
N HIS A 140 -0.90 0.15 -12.25
CA HIS A 140 -0.47 -1.19 -12.64
C HIS A 140 -1.55 -2.28 -12.49
N VAL A 141 -2.67 -2.01 -11.81
CA VAL A 141 -3.74 -3.01 -11.62
C VAL A 141 -4.39 -3.49 -12.92
N LEU A 142 -4.46 -2.64 -13.94
CA LEU A 142 -5.09 -2.90 -15.25
C LEU A 142 -4.06 -3.13 -16.37
N ASP A 143 -2.83 -3.51 -16.04
CA ASP A 143 -1.80 -3.79 -17.03
C ASP A 143 -2.15 -4.93 -18.00
N TRP A 144 -3.12 -5.79 -17.66
CA TRP A 144 -3.72 -6.84 -18.49
C TRP A 144 -5.21 -6.62 -18.78
N ASP A 145 -5.62 -5.35 -18.78
CA ASP A 145 -6.98 -4.91 -19.07
C ASP A 145 -8.02 -5.51 -18.09
N GLU A 146 -9.31 -5.32 -18.37
CA GLU A 146 -10.41 -5.78 -17.52
C GLU A 146 -10.31 -7.28 -17.12
N PRO A 147 -9.94 -8.23 -18.00
CA PRO A 147 -9.78 -9.63 -17.59
C PRO A 147 -8.69 -9.84 -16.53
N GLY A 148 -7.58 -9.10 -16.62
CA GLY A 148 -6.51 -9.17 -15.62
C GLY A 148 -6.91 -8.57 -14.27
N LEU A 149 -7.68 -7.48 -14.29
CA LEU A 149 -8.26 -6.91 -13.07
C LEU A 149 -9.24 -7.90 -12.42
N VAL A 150 -10.17 -8.47 -13.18
CA VAL A 150 -11.15 -9.45 -12.66
C VAL A 150 -10.45 -10.65 -12.01
N GLU A 151 -9.43 -11.22 -12.65
CA GLU A 151 -8.66 -12.33 -12.08
C GLU A 151 -7.89 -11.91 -10.81
N THR A 152 -7.41 -10.65 -10.75
CA THR A 152 -6.78 -10.09 -9.55
C THR A 152 -7.76 -10.04 -8.38
N LEU A 153 -8.96 -9.48 -8.60
CA LEU A 153 -10.01 -9.39 -7.59
C LEU A 153 -10.46 -10.78 -7.11
N ASP A 154 -10.66 -11.72 -8.04
CA ASP A 154 -11.04 -13.09 -7.71
C ASP A 154 -9.94 -13.81 -6.93
N THR A 155 -8.65 -13.62 -7.28
CA THR A 155 -7.54 -14.24 -6.58
C THR A 155 -7.44 -13.76 -5.13
N LEU A 156 -7.58 -12.44 -4.90
CA LEU A 156 -7.59 -11.85 -3.56
C LEU A 156 -8.78 -12.38 -2.75
N ARG A 157 -9.98 -12.41 -3.34
CA ARG A 157 -11.19 -12.91 -2.68
C ARG A 157 -11.08 -14.38 -2.29
N HIS A 158 -10.55 -15.24 -3.16
CA HIS A 158 -10.33 -16.66 -2.85
C HIS A 158 -9.28 -16.88 -1.76
N ALA A 159 -8.30 -15.98 -1.65
CA ALA A 159 -7.30 -16.01 -0.58
C ALA A 159 -7.80 -15.40 0.74
N GLY A 160 -8.99 -14.80 0.77
CA GLY A 160 -9.52 -14.12 1.95
C GLY A 160 -8.83 -12.79 2.27
N ILE A 161 -8.17 -12.18 1.28
CA ILE A 161 -7.52 -10.87 1.40
C ILE A 161 -8.50 -9.82 0.86
N ALA A 162 -8.84 -8.83 1.66
CA ALA A 162 -9.74 -7.77 1.24
C ALA A 162 -9.04 -6.78 0.30
N TYR A 163 -9.81 -5.98 -0.43
CA TYR A 163 -9.27 -4.97 -1.33
C TYR A 163 -10.15 -3.72 -1.39
N ALA A 164 -9.57 -2.62 -1.85
CA ALA A 164 -10.26 -1.35 -2.09
C ALA A 164 -9.68 -0.60 -3.30
N GLY A 165 -10.46 0.31 -3.88
CA GLY A 165 -9.98 1.23 -4.92
C GLY A 165 -10.03 0.69 -6.35
N ALA A 166 -10.42 -0.57 -6.54
CA ALA A 166 -10.79 -1.13 -7.83
C ALA A 166 -11.93 -2.13 -7.64
N GLY A 167 -12.73 -2.35 -8.67
CA GLY A 167 -13.91 -3.21 -8.60
C GLY A 167 -14.42 -3.62 -9.97
N LEU A 168 -15.47 -4.45 -9.98
CA LEU A 168 -16.19 -4.88 -11.18
C LEU A 168 -17.07 -3.77 -11.76
N ASP A 169 -17.38 -2.76 -10.94
CA ASP A 169 -18.09 -1.55 -11.31
C ASP A 169 -17.65 -0.36 -10.42
N ALA A 170 -18.22 0.82 -10.68
CA ALA A 170 -17.91 2.04 -9.95
C ALA A 170 -18.32 2.00 -8.47
N ASP A 171 -19.37 1.27 -8.10
CA ASP A 171 -19.84 1.19 -6.71
C ASP A 171 -18.88 0.32 -5.88
N GLU A 172 -18.46 -0.83 -6.42
CA GLU A 172 -17.45 -1.68 -5.78
C GLU A 172 -16.09 -0.97 -5.70
N ALA A 173 -15.66 -0.30 -6.76
CA ALA A 173 -14.38 0.41 -6.76
C ALA A 173 -14.34 1.54 -5.70
N ALA A 174 -15.46 2.25 -5.51
CA ALA A 174 -15.58 3.35 -4.55
C ALA A 174 -15.84 2.88 -3.11
N ALA A 175 -16.28 1.64 -2.91
CA ALA A 175 -16.54 1.09 -1.59
C ALA A 175 -15.22 0.93 -0.79
N PRO A 176 -15.23 1.23 0.51
CA PRO A 176 -14.07 0.97 1.34
C PRO A 176 -13.96 -0.51 1.68
N CYS A 177 -12.73 -0.95 1.90
CA CYS A 177 -12.49 -2.14 2.70
C CYS A 177 -12.73 -1.80 4.18
N VAL A 178 -13.50 -2.63 4.88
CA VAL A 178 -13.74 -2.50 6.32
C VAL A 178 -12.96 -3.59 7.05
N ILE A 179 -12.00 -3.20 7.88
CA ILE A 179 -11.18 -4.10 8.68
C ILE A 179 -11.58 -3.94 10.15
N GLU A 180 -12.07 -5.01 10.76
CA GLU A 180 -12.40 -5.06 12.17
C GLU A 180 -11.12 -5.28 13.00
N ALA A 181 -10.76 -4.30 13.83
CA ALA A 181 -9.66 -4.44 14.78
C ALA A 181 -10.09 -5.29 15.97
N ALA A 182 -9.13 -5.98 16.60
CA ALA A 182 -9.39 -6.77 17.81
C ALA A 182 -9.95 -5.93 18.98
N SER A 183 -9.75 -4.61 18.96
CA SER A 183 -10.32 -3.66 19.93
C SER A 183 -11.81 -3.37 19.74
N GLY A 184 -12.44 -3.88 18.66
CA GLY A 184 -13.80 -3.53 18.24
C GLY A 184 -13.89 -2.21 17.47
N SER A 185 -12.76 -1.56 17.17
CA SER A 185 -12.69 -0.40 16.25
C SER A 185 -12.61 -0.88 14.80
N ARG A 186 -12.98 -0.02 13.83
CA ARG A 186 -12.85 -0.38 12.40
C ARG A 186 -11.91 0.55 11.66
N ALA A 187 -11.12 0.00 10.76
CA ALA A 187 -10.40 0.78 9.75
C ALA A 187 -11.17 0.70 8.42
N LEU A 188 -11.56 1.87 7.91
CA LEU A 188 -12.24 2.05 6.62
C LEU A 188 -11.22 2.53 5.60
N VAL A 189 -10.81 1.66 4.69
CA VAL A 189 -9.76 1.94 3.70
C VAL A 189 -10.39 2.25 2.35
N PHE A 190 -10.26 3.49 1.91
CA PHE A 190 -10.69 3.95 0.59
C PHE A 190 -9.47 4.06 -0.33
N GLY A 191 -9.55 3.53 -1.54
CA GLY A 191 -8.51 3.64 -2.56
C GLY A 191 -8.86 4.66 -3.62
N PHE A 192 -7.90 5.51 -4.00
CA PHE A 192 -8.07 6.54 -5.03
C PHE A 192 -6.87 6.59 -5.97
N GLY A 193 -7.13 6.66 -7.27
CA GLY A 193 -6.11 6.91 -8.30
C GLY A 193 -6.27 8.31 -8.89
N LEU A 194 -5.18 8.92 -9.36
CA LEU A 194 -5.20 10.17 -10.14
C LEU A 194 -4.50 9.98 -11.49
N GLU A 195 -4.87 10.79 -12.50
CA GLU A 195 -4.16 10.79 -13.79
C GLU A 195 -2.69 11.23 -13.67
N THR A 196 -2.35 11.99 -12.63
CA THR A 196 -0.98 12.50 -12.40
C THR A 196 0.04 11.37 -12.19
N SER A 197 -0.40 10.20 -11.75
CA SER A 197 0.42 8.98 -11.59
C SER A 197 0.35 8.03 -12.79
N GLY A 198 -0.21 8.49 -13.92
CA GLY A 198 -0.25 7.75 -15.17
C GLY A 198 -1.43 6.78 -15.32
N ILE A 199 -2.46 6.89 -14.48
CA ILE A 199 -3.71 6.16 -14.65
C ILE A 199 -4.56 6.86 -15.73
N PRO A 200 -4.82 6.25 -16.90
CA PRO A 200 -5.62 6.90 -17.92
C PRO A 200 -7.11 6.95 -17.52
N LEU A 201 -7.84 7.99 -17.97
CA LEU A 201 -9.30 8.08 -17.77
C LEU A 201 -10.06 6.83 -18.24
N SER A 202 -9.55 6.16 -19.27
CA SER A 202 -10.12 4.92 -19.78
C SER A 202 -10.05 3.75 -18.80
N TRP A 203 -9.36 3.88 -17.66
CA TRP A 203 -9.30 2.85 -16.60
C TRP A 203 -10.24 3.12 -15.44
N ALA A 204 -10.94 4.27 -15.43
CA ALA A 204 -11.99 4.52 -14.46
C ALA A 204 -13.07 3.43 -14.53
N ALA A 205 -13.46 2.93 -13.36
CA ALA A 205 -14.60 2.05 -13.20
C ALA A 205 -15.88 2.76 -13.65
N GLY A 206 -16.80 2.00 -14.24
CA GLY A 206 -18.11 2.49 -14.69
C GLY A 206 -19.23 1.61 -14.15
N ALA A 207 -20.48 1.97 -14.43
CA ALA A 207 -21.65 1.24 -13.91
C ALA A 207 -21.68 -0.27 -14.23
N TYR A 208 -21.03 -0.67 -15.33
CA TYR A 208 -20.94 -2.07 -15.76
C TYR A 208 -19.54 -2.38 -16.31
N LYS A 209 -18.54 -1.69 -15.77
CA LYS A 209 -17.18 -1.71 -16.31
C LYS A 209 -16.19 -1.81 -15.15
N PRO A 210 -15.41 -2.90 -15.09
CA PRO A 210 -14.34 -3.03 -14.12
C PRO A 210 -13.34 -1.89 -14.26
N GLY A 211 -12.82 -1.42 -13.13
CA GLY A 211 -11.78 -0.41 -13.17
C GLY A 211 -11.37 0.13 -11.82
N VAL A 212 -10.65 1.24 -11.87
CA VAL A 212 -10.12 1.97 -10.72
C VAL A 212 -11.10 3.04 -10.27
N ASN A 213 -11.17 3.28 -8.96
CA ASN A 213 -11.79 4.47 -8.38
C ASN A 213 -10.93 5.71 -8.66
N LEU A 214 -11.07 6.25 -9.87
CA LEU A 214 -10.29 7.37 -10.38
C LEU A 214 -10.90 8.71 -9.95
N LEU A 215 -10.12 9.54 -9.28
CA LEU A 215 -10.49 10.93 -9.01
C LEU A 215 -10.18 11.78 -10.25
N VAL A 216 -11.21 11.96 -11.08
CA VAL A 216 -11.13 12.73 -12.35
C VAL A 216 -10.93 14.23 -12.10
N ASP A 217 -11.45 14.75 -11.00
CA ASP A 217 -11.18 16.11 -10.55
C ASP A 217 -11.18 16.20 -9.02
N VAL A 218 -10.53 17.25 -8.51
CA VAL A 218 -10.42 17.58 -7.09
C VAL A 218 -11.29 18.80 -6.73
N SER A 219 -12.40 18.98 -7.45
CA SER A 219 -13.32 20.08 -7.19
C SER A 219 -14.03 19.90 -5.84
N VAL A 220 -14.58 21.00 -5.32
CA VAL A 220 -15.43 20.99 -4.12
C VAL A 220 -16.54 19.95 -4.23
N ARG A 221 -17.14 19.79 -5.41
CA ARG A 221 -18.20 18.82 -5.64
C ARG A 221 -17.72 17.37 -5.49
N SER A 222 -16.53 17.06 -6.00
CA SER A 222 -15.94 15.73 -5.90
C SER A 222 -15.55 15.42 -4.45
N LEU A 223 -14.98 16.39 -3.74
CA LEU A 223 -14.73 16.29 -2.30
C LEU A 223 -16.02 16.09 -1.49
N ASP A 224 -17.09 16.83 -1.77
CA ASP A 224 -18.40 16.67 -1.12
C ASP A 224 -19.02 15.29 -1.39
N GLN A 225 -18.72 14.68 -2.54
CA GLN A 225 -19.16 13.31 -2.83
C GLN A 225 -18.37 12.30 -2.00
N ILE A 226 -17.05 12.45 -1.92
CA ILE A 226 -16.20 11.59 -1.08
C ILE A 226 -16.62 11.72 0.39
N ALA A 227 -16.81 12.95 0.88
CA ALA A 227 -17.26 13.23 2.25
C ALA A 227 -18.57 12.51 2.58
N ARG A 228 -19.56 12.56 1.70
CA ARG A 228 -20.84 11.85 1.87
C ARG A 228 -20.67 10.34 1.87
N SER A 229 -19.78 9.80 1.04
CA SER A 229 -19.49 8.35 1.05
C SER A 229 -18.85 7.91 2.36
N VAL A 230 -17.93 8.71 2.92
CA VAL A 230 -17.33 8.45 4.23
C VAL A 230 -18.39 8.56 5.33
N GLU A 231 -19.16 9.64 5.36
CA GLU A 231 -20.21 9.89 6.37
C GLU A 231 -21.28 8.80 6.38
N ALA A 232 -21.63 8.25 5.20
CA ALA A 232 -22.65 7.20 5.09
C ALA A 232 -22.28 5.88 5.77
N ILE A 233 -20.98 5.61 5.99
CA ILE A 233 -20.50 4.35 6.56
C ILE A 233 -19.76 4.50 7.90
N LYS A 234 -19.13 5.66 8.14
CA LYS A 234 -18.32 5.93 9.33
C LYS A 234 -19.20 5.96 10.58
N GLN A 235 -18.83 5.16 11.57
CA GLN A 235 -19.42 5.11 12.90
C GLN A 235 -18.46 5.75 13.93
N PRO A 236 -18.96 6.13 15.11
CA PRO A 236 -18.09 6.59 16.19
C PRO A 236 -17.01 5.54 16.52
N GLY A 237 -15.74 5.94 16.45
CA GLY A 237 -14.63 5.01 16.67
C GLY A 237 -14.17 4.25 15.43
N ASP A 238 -14.59 4.65 14.24
CA ASP A 238 -13.95 4.21 12.99
C ASP A 238 -12.80 5.15 12.61
N ILE A 239 -11.72 4.57 12.09
CA ILE A 239 -10.64 5.28 11.41
C ILE A 239 -10.85 5.19 9.89
N ALA A 240 -11.05 6.32 9.23
CA ALA A 240 -11.10 6.43 7.79
C ALA A 240 -9.72 6.77 7.22
N MET A 241 -9.25 5.97 6.26
CA MET A 241 -7.99 6.17 5.55
C MET A 241 -8.22 6.34 4.06
N ALA A 242 -7.62 7.38 3.47
CA ALA A 242 -7.52 7.56 2.03
C ALA A 242 -6.15 7.08 1.55
N SER A 243 -6.10 5.94 0.88
CA SER A 243 -4.90 5.47 0.17
C SER A 243 -4.93 5.97 -1.26
N ILE A 244 -3.96 6.79 -1.64
CA ILE A 244 -4.00 7.59 -2.86
C ILE A 244 -2.75 7.41 -3.71
N HIS A 245 -2.91 7.11 -4.99
CA HIS A 245 -1.82 6.93 -5.95
C HIS A 245 -1.76 8.14 -6.89
N TRP A 246 -0.80 9.05 -6.67
CA TRP A 246 -0.75 10.38 -7.29
C TRP A 246 0.66 10.85 -7.63
N GLY A 247 0.77 11.93 -8.40
CA GLY A 247 2.04 12.60 -8.63
C GLY A 247 3.02 11.79 -9.49
N GLY A 248 4.22 12.33 -9.67
CA GLY A 248 5.28 11.67 -10.43
C GLY A 248 6.11 10.69 -9.59
N ASN A 249 6.69 9.69 -10.26
CA ASN A 249 7.45 8.61 -9.61
C ASN A 249 8.77 9.08 -8.93
N TRP A 250 9.28 10.26 -9.28
CA TRP A 250 10.59 10.76 -8.84
C TRP A 250 10.54 12.24 -8.47
N GLY A 251 11.21 12.59 -7.38
CA GLY A 251 11.34 13.95 -6.88
C GLY A 251 10.66 14.14 -5.51
N TYR A 252 11.31 14.91 -4.64
CA TYR A 252 10.84 15.13 -3.28
C TYR A 252 9.80 16.24 -3.15
N GLU A 253 9.69 17.12 -4.15
CA GLU A 253 8.72 18.20 -4.14
C GLU A 253 7.28 17.66 -4.05
N VAL A 254 6.51 18.18 -3.11
CA VAL A 254 5.07 17.95 -3.01
C VAL A 254 4.39 19.13 -3.70
N ALA A 255 3.65 18.85 -4.77
CA ALA A 255 2.98 19.90 -5.52
C ALA A 255 1.92 20.58 -4.63
N GLY A 256 1.73 21.90 -4.77
CA GLY A 256 0.75 22.62 -3.96
C GLY A 256 -0.68 22.08 -4.10
N GLN A 257 -1.02 21.51 -5.25
CA GLN A 257 -2.31 20.84 -5.48
C GLN A 257 -2.42 19.50 -4.75
N GLU A 258 -1.35 18.71 -4.67
CA GLU A 258 -1.30 17.46 -3.90
C GLU A 258 -1.48 17.76 -2.41
N ARG A 259 -0.78 18.77 -1.89
CA ARG A 259 -0.94 19.24 -0.50
C ARG A 259 -2.35 19.74 -0.21
N ALA A 260 -2.90 20.58 -1.09
CA ALA A 260 -4.26 21.08 -0.92
C ALA A 260 -5.31 19.96 -0.94
N LEU A 261 -5.12 18.93 -1.78
CA LEU A 261 -5.98 17.75 -1.79
C LEU A 261 -5.85 16.95 -0.49
N ALA A 262 -4.62 16.70 -0.02
CA ALA A 262 -4.39 16.00 1.24
C ALA A 262 -5.10 16.67 2.42
N HIS A 263 -4.96 18.01 2.53
CA HIS A 263 -5.65 18.82 3.54
C HIS A 263 -7.17 18.73 3.39
N ALA A 264 -7.70 18.86 2.16
CA ALA A 264 -9.14 18.79 1.93
C ALA A 264 -9.75 17.41 2.23
N LEU A 265 -9.02 16.31 2.01
CA LEU A 265 -9.45 14.97 2.39
C LEU A 265 -9.64 14.86 3.91
N ILE A 266 -8.76 15.48 4.70
CA ILE A 266 -8.90 15.55 6.16
C ILE A 266 -10.01 16.53 6.55
N ASP A 267 -9.88 17.79 6.15
CA ASP A 267 -10.71 18.90 6.64
C ASP A 267 -12.17 18.79 6.20
N THR A 268 -12.43 18.26 5.00
CA THR A 268 -13.76 18.23 4.38
C THR A 268 -14.33 16.81 4.29
N ALA A 269 -13.52 15.83 3.91
CA ALA A 269 -14.00 14.46 3.73
C ALA A 269 -13.92 13.58 4.98
N GLY A 270 -13.30 14.07 6.06
CA GLY A 270 -13.29 13.38 7.35
C GLY A 270 -12.36 12.16 7.42
N PHE A 271 -11.32 12.13 6.57
CA PHE A 271 -10.25 11.15 6.68
C PHE A 271 -9.33 11.46 7.85
N ASP A 272 -8.86 10.40 8.50
CA ASP A 272 -7.95 10.47 9.65
C ASP A 272 -6.49 10.20 9.23
N ILE A 273 -6.29 9.57 8.06
CA ILE A 273 -4.99 9.27 7.45
C ILE A 273 -5.06 9.46 5.93
N VAL A 274 -4.04 10.08 5.36
CA VAL A 274 -3.73 10.05 3.92
C VAL A 274 -2.47 9.22 3.69
N HIS A 275 -2.60 8.14 2.92
CA HIS A 275 -1.54 7.16 2.61
C HIS A 275 -1.18 7.25 1.13
N GLY A 276 -0.19 8.08 0.80
CA GLY A 276 0.24 8.37 -0.57
C GLY A 276 1.25 7.38 -1.14
N HIS A 277 1.14 7.12 -2.45
CA HIS A 277 1.91 6.13 -3.24
C HIS A 277 2.41 6.73 -4.57
N SER A 278 3.00 5.89 -5.44
CA SER A 278 3.52 6.20 -6.79
C SER A 278 4.97 6.66 -6.82
N SER A 279 5.40 7.47 -5.85
CA SER A 279 6.83 7.80 -5.73
C SER A 279 7.61 6.57 -5.29
N HIS A 280 8.62 6.16 -6.06
CA HIS A 280 9.47 4.99 -5.74
C HIS A 280 10.52 5.26 -4.65
N HIS A 281 10.34 6.36 -3.92
CA HIS A 281 11.10 6.70 -2.73
C HIS A 281 10.18 7.41 -1.73
N PRO A 282 10.49 7.39 -0.43
CA PRO A 282 9.72 8.13 0.56
C PRO A 282 9.75 9.64 0.28
N LYS A 283 8.60 10.29 0.48
CA LYS A 283 8.36 11.73 0.38
C LYS A 283 8.09 12.30 1.80
N PRO A 284 7.97 13.64 1.95
CA PRO A 284 7.68 14.25 3.24
C PRO A 284 6.49 13.63 3.99
N ILE A 285 6.57 13.72 5.32
CA ILE A 285 5.50 13.39 6.26
C ILE A 285 4.99 14.71 6.85
N GLU A 286 3.68 14.85 6.94
CA GLU A 286 3.04 16.02 7.55
C GLU A 286 1.98 15.57 8.56
N ILE A 287 1.93 16.24 9.70
CA ILE A 287 0.83 16.10 10.65
C ILE A 287 -0.07 17.34 10.55
N HIS A 288 -1.22 17.17 9.91
CA HIS A 288 -2.18 18.26 9.66
C HIS A 288 -3.42 18.05 10.52
N ASP A 289 -3.75 19.02 11.37
CA ASP A 289 -4.84 18.93 12.36
C ASP A 289 -4.81 17.63 13.20
N GLY A 290 -3.59 17.23 13.59
CA GLY A 290 -3.35 15.98 14.34
C GLY A 290 -3.52 14.70 13.52
N ARG A 291 -3.69 14.78 12.20
CA ARG A 291 -3.88 13.65 11.28
C ARG A 291 -2.64 13.39 10.45
N LEU A 292 -2.42 12.13 10.11
CA LEU A 292 -1.22 11.72 9.39
C LEU A 292 -1.39 11.89 7.87
N ILE A 293 -0.46 12.58 7.24
CA ILE A 293 -0.28 12.60 5.79
C ILE A 293 1.08 12.02 5.44
N LEU A 294 1.08 10.92 4.70
CA LEU A 294 2.25 10.37 4.02
C LEU A 294 2.13 10.75 2.53
N TYR A 295 2.95 11.68 2.03
CA TYR A 295 2.81 12.15 0.64
C TYR A 295 3.23 11.13 -0.42
N GLY A 296 4.04 10.15 -0.03
CA GLY A 296 4.59 9.11 -0.89
C GLY A 296 5.43 8.16 -0.05
N CYS A 297 5.08 6.87 -0.04
CA CYS A 297 5.68 5.90 0.87
C CYS A 297 6.89 5.14 0.30
N GLY A 298 7.25 5.39 -0.96
CA GLY A 298 8.31 4.63 -1.62
C GLY A 298 7.86 3.25 -2.05
N ASP A 299 8.83 2.40 -2.38
CA ASP A 299 8.60 0.98 -2.59
C ASP A 299 8.86 0.22 -1.29
N PHE A 300 8.03 -0.78 -0.98
CA PHE A 300 8.29 -1.73 0.11
C PHE A 300 8.83 -3.06 -0.40
N LEU A 301 8.27 -3.58 -1.49
CA LEU A 301 8.77 -4.76 -2.19
C LEU A 301 8.85 -4.43 -3.68
N THR A 302 10.05 -4.52 -4.27
CA THR A 302 10.30 -4.16 -5.67
C THR A 302 11.48 -4.95 -6.24
N ASP A 303 11.58 -5.04 -7.56
CA ASP A 303 12.66 -5.70 -8.29
C ASP A 303 13.72 -4.73 -8.85
N TYR A 304 13.82 -3.52 -8.28
CA TYR A 304 14.71 -2.45 -8.76
C TYR A 304 16.20 -2.63 -8.50
N GLU A 305 16.60 -3.70 -7.84
CA GLU A 305 18.00 -4.01 -7.54
C GLU A 305 18.85 -4.09 -8.82
N GLY A 306 19.82 -3.18 -8.93
CA GLY A 306 20.74 -3.12 -10.08
C GLY A 306 20.22 -2.29 -11.27
N ILE A 307 19.04 -1.68 -11.17
CA ILE A 307 18.59 -0.65 -12.11
C ILE A 307 19.35 0.65 -11.82
N THR A 308 19.89 1.29 -12.87
CA THR A 308 20.71 2.51 -12.76
C THR A 308 19.98 3.76 -13.26
N GLY A 309 20.39 4.94 -12.82
CA GLY A 309 19.90 6.25 -13.28
C GLY A 309 19.07 7.03 -12.24
N TYR A 310 18.77 6.41 -11.11
CA TYR A 310 17.99 6.97 -10.00
C TYR A 310 18.64 6.69 -8.63
N GLU A 311 19.96 6.49 -8.61
CA GLU A 311 20.72 6.08 -7.43
C GLU A 311 20.60 7.10 -6.28
N ASP A 312 20.38 8.38 -6.58
CA ASP A 312 20.22 9.45 -5.59
C ASP A 312 18.98 9.25 -4.70
N PHE A 313 17.95 8.59 -5.22
CA PHE A 313 16.70 8.29 -4.49
C PHE A 313 16.79 7.04 -3.64
N ARG A 314 17.77 6.17 -3.90
CA ARG A 314 18.06 4.97 -3.10
C ARG A 314 16.84 4.07 -2.92
N GLY A 315 16.23 3.68 -4.04
CA GLY A 315 15.06 2.80 -4.11
C GLY A 315 15.28 1.38 -3.56
N ASP A 316 16.51 1.04 -3.14
CA ASP A 316 16.80 -0.16 -2.36
C ASP A 316 16.37 -0.06 -0.89
N ARG A 317 15.91 1.11 -0.44
CA ARG A 317 15.51 1.38 0.94
C ARG A 317 14.00 1.47 1.07
N ALA A 318 13.46 0.68 1.99
CA ALA A 318 12.04 0.56 2.24
C ALA A 318 11.70 0.98 3.67
N LEU A 319 10.51 1.54 3.87
CA LEU A 319 10.01 1.98 5.17
C LEU A 319 8.70 1.26 5.52
N MET A 320 8.64 0.72 6.73
CA MET A 320 7.40 0.29 7.38
C MET A 320 6.96 1.41 8.33
N TYR A 321 5.73 1.85 8.21
CA TYR A 321 5.12 2.90 9.01
C TYR A 321 4.11 2.28 9.98
N LEU A 322 4.23 2.64 11.25
CA LEU A 322 3.41 2.09 12.33
C LEU A 322 2.69 3.22 13.09
N PRO A 323 1.70 3.88 12.46
CA PRO A 323 0.95 4.92 13.14
C PRO A 323 0.09 4.30 14.24
N ARG A 324 0.07 4.98 15.39
CA ARG A 324 -0.87 4.73 16.47
C ARG A 324 -1.81 5.92 16.57
N LEU A 325 -3.12 5.67 16.50
CA LEU A 325 -4.15 6.72 16.55
C LEU A 325 -4.99 6.56 17.81
N ALA A 326 -5.34 7.68 18.44
CA ALA A 326 -6.27 7.74 19.56
C ALA A 326 -7.69 7.44 19.09
N MET A 327 -8.44 6.70 19.91
CA MET A 327 -9.86 6.43 19.68
C MET A 327 -10.70 7.18 20.72
N PRO A 328 -11.88 7.73 20.33
CA PRO A 328 -12.48 7.68 19.00
C PRO A 328 -12.02 8.77 18.01
N GLU A 329 -11.15 9.70 18.42
CA GLU A 329 -10.90 10.94 17.68
C GLU A 329 -10.10 10.76 16.38
N GLY A 330 -9.33 9.68 16.25
CA GLY A 330 -8.45 9.42 15.12
C GLY A 330 -7.22 10.35 15.06
N THR A 331 -6.86 10.97 16.18
CA THR A 331 -5.65 11.80 16.30
C THR A 331 -4.42 10.93 16.38
N LEU A 332 -3.35 11.25 15.65
CA LEU A 332 -2.08 10.55 15.72
C LEU A 332 -1.45 10.72 17.11
N ILE A 333 -1.11 9.60 17.77
CA ILE A 333 -0.39 9.55 19.04
C ILE A 333 1.11 9.45 18.79
N SER A 334 1.50 8.56 17.87
CA SER A 334 2.90 8.29 17.55
C SER A 334 3.01 7.70 16.14
N LEU A 335 4.13 7.98 15.48
CA LEU A 335 4.52 7.31 14.26
C LEU A 335 5.93 6.76 14.42
N ASP A 336 6.02 5.44 14.58
CA ASP A 336 7.27 4.69 14.52
C ASP A 336 7.52 4.24 13.08
N ILE A 337 8.75 4.38 12.62
CA ILE A 337 9.17 3.95 11.28
C ILE A 337 10.30 2.93 11.41
N VAL A 338 10.21 1.86 10.63
CA VAL A 338 11.14 0.74 10.65
C VAL A 338 11.87 0.69 9.31
N PRO A 339 13.16 1.08 9.27
CA PRO A 339 13.95 1.04 8.05
C PRO A 339 14.32 -0.38 7.62
N PHE A 340 14.22 -0.63 6.32
CA PHE A 340 14.68 -1.85 5.67
C PHE A 340 15.57 -1.53 4.46
N ARG A 341 16.40 -2.50 4.09
CA ARG A 341 17.07 -2.55 2.80
C ARG A 341 16.67 -3.82 2.06
N LEU A 342 16.23 -3.65 0.82
CA LEU A 342 16.06 -4.75 -0.12
C LEU A 342 17.43 -5.29 -0.52
N ARG A 343 17.59 -6.60 -0.33
CA ARG A 343 18.75 -7.34 -0.79
C ARG A 343 18.32 -8.71 -1.29
N LYS A 344 18.55 -9.02 -2.56
CA LYS A 344 18.11 -10.27 -3.20
C LYS A 344 16.59 -10.45 -3.12
N PHE A 345 15.85 -9.38 -3.40
CA PHE A 345 14.40 -9.26 -3.32
C PHE A 345 13.80 -9.61 -1.96
N ARG A 346 14.61 -9.53 -0.90
CA ARG A 346 14.21 -9.79 0.48
C ARG A 346 14.40 -8.52 1.31
N LEU A 347 13.44 -8.21 2.16
CA LEU A 347 13.54 -7.17 3.17
C LEU A 347 14.48 -7.60 4.30
N ASN A 348 15.54 -6.83 4.52
CA ASN A 348 16.46 -7.01 5.64
C ASN A 348 16.43 -5.74 6.48
N ARG A 349 16.57 -5.84 7.81
CA ARG A 349 16.69 -4.63 8.64
C ARG A 349 17.82 -3.76 8.10
N ALA A 350 17.54 -2.46 7.97
CA ALA A 350 18.53 -1.53 7.43
C ALA A 350 19.77 -1.53 8.36
N PRO A 351 20.99 -1.60 7.81
CA PRO A 351 22.18 -1.36 8.61
C PRO A 351 22.22 0.11 9.08
N PRO A 352 23.04 0.42 10.10
CA PRO A 352 23.07 1.76 10.68
C PRO A 352 23.26 2.89 9.66
N GLU A 353 24.14 2.72 8.67
CA GLU A 353 24.39 3.73 7.65
C GLU A 353 23.18 4.04 6.75
N ASP A 354 22.31 3.07 6.53
CA ASP A 354 21.08 3.26 5.75
C ASP A 354 20.00 3.91 6.61
N ALA A 355 19.92 3.56 7.90
CA ALA A 355 19.03 4.20 8.86
C ALA A 355 19.40 5.67 9.09
N ASP A 356 20.70 5.99 9.24
CA ASP A 356 21.22 7.34 9.35
C ASP A 356 20.87 8.19 8.12
N TRP A 357 21.05 7.62 6.92
CA TRP A 357 20.71 8.32 5.68
C TRP A 357 19.20 8.57 5.57
N LEU A 358 18.36 7.59 5.93
CA LEU A 358 16.91 7.73 5.89
C LEU A 358 16.43 8.78 6.90
N ALA A 359 17.01 8.81 8.10
CA ALA A 359 16.72 9.83 9.10
C ALA A 359 17.08 11.23 8.59
N ALA A 360 18.28 11.40 8.04
CA ALA A 360 18.74 12.69 7.51
C ALA A 360 17.93 13.15 6.28
N MET A 361 17.55 12.21 5.40
CA MET A 361 16.71 12.48 4.25
C MET A 361 15.31 12.92 4.71
N LEU A 362 14.66 12.15 5.59
CA LEU A 362 13.33 12.50 6.07
C LEU A 362 13.33 13.80 6.88
N GLU A 363 14.33 14.08 7.71
CA GLU A 363 14.43 15.37 8.41
C GLU A 363 14.51 16.55 7.42
N ARG A 364 15.32 16.40 6.36
CA ARG A 364 15.45 17.43 5.32
C ARG A 364 14.13 17.68 4.61
N GLU A 365 13.41 16.61 4.26
CA GLU A 365 12.17 16.69 3.47
C GLU A 365 10.93 17.03 4.33
N CYS A 366 10.89 16.62 5.60
CA CYS A 366 9.75 16.84 6.49
C CYS A 366 9.80 18.18 7.24
N SER A 367 10.99 18.73 7.52
CA SER A 367 11.11 19.99 8.30
C SER A 367 10.37 21.19 7.69
N PRO A 368 10.24 21.36 6.35
CA PRO A 368 9.39 22.41 5.77
C PRO A 368 7.88 22.24 6.06
N PHE A 369 7.45 21.07 6.51
CA PHE A 369 6.08 20.73 6.91
C PHE A 369 5.89 20.80 8.43
N GLY A 370 6.91 21.26 9.18
CA GLY A 370 6.86 21.32 10.65
C GLY A 370 6.99 19.96 11.33
N THR A 371 7.38 18.93 10.59
CA THR A 371 7.56 17.56 11.10
C THR A 371 9.04 17.21 11.11
N HIS A 372 9.52 16.65 12.21
CA HIS A 372 10.93 16.28 12.42
C HIS A 372 11.07 14.77 12.59
N VAL A 373 12.25 14.23 12.22
CA VAL A 373 12.53 12.79 12.30
C VAL A 373 13.83 12.54 13.04
N ALA A 374 13.75 11.69 14.07
CA ALA A 374 14.89 11.31 14.90
C ALA A 374 15.17 9.81 14.82
N LEU A 375 16.45 9.44 14.72
CA LEU A 375 16.90 8.05 14.80
C LEU A 375 17.06 7.62 16.27
N GLY A 376 16.35 6.55 16.65
CA GLY A 376 16.46 5.89 17.94
C GLY A 376 17.65 4.94 18.01
N SER A 377 18.07 4.60 19.23
CA SER A 377 19.20 3.68 19.49
C SER A 377 18.92 2.24 19.02
N ASP A 378 17.67 1.90 18.76
CA ASP A 378 17.22 0.60 18.23
C ASP A 378 17.13 0.57 16.69
N GLY A 379 17.62 1.63 16.02
CA GLY A 379 17.61 1.73 14.57
C GLY A 379 16.22 1.97 13.98
N ARG A 380 15.27 2.48 14.78
CA ARG A 380 13.94 2.94 14.33
C ARG A 380 13.93 4.45 14.23
N LEU A 381 13.04 4.99 13.41
CA LEU A 381 12.85 6.44 13.33
C LEU A 381 11.55 6.81 14.06
N ALA A 382 11.61 7.89 14.84
CA ALA A 382 10.45 8.48 15.49
C ALA A 382 10.16 9.83 14.85
N VAL A 383 8.87 10.10 14.62
CA VAL A 383 8.39 11.38 14.07
C VAL A 383 7.94 12.30 15.21
N LEU A 384 8.30 13.58 15.12
CA LEU A 384 8.01 14.63 16.11
C LEU A 384 7.33 15.81 15.39
N TRP A 385 6.29 16.42 15.99
CA TRP A 385 5.52 17.52 15.39
C TRP A 385 4.97 18.49 16.44
#